data_AF-A0A7K1WXI4-F1
#
_entry.id   AF-A0A7K1WXI4-F1
#
_cell.length_a   1.000
_cell.length_b   1.000
_cell.length_c   1.000
_cell.angle_alpha   90.00
_cell.angle_beta   90.00
_cell.angle_gamma   90.00
#
_symmetry.space_group_name_H-M   'P 1'
#
loop_
_entity.id
_entity.type
_entity.pdbx_description
1 polymer ?
#
loop_
_entity_poly.entity_id
_entity_poly.type
_entity_poly.pdbx_seq_one_letter_code
_entity_poly.pdbx_strand_id
1 'polypeptide(L)'
;MNRLIIFPIIITIIQLISFGHLYYIHKHGSGRFPADFIELNILAVCNIGVLILAYFLYYKAEIKLNIWLAPILFALITILLLFGIYVIMWINEYK
;
A
#
# COMPACT_ATOMS: atom_id res chain seq x y z
N MET A 1 3.25 -24.90 -9.20
CA MET A 1 3.42 -24.08 -7.99
C MET A 1 2.04 -23.67 -7.49
N ASN A 2 1.75 -23.81 -6.20
CA ASN A 2 0.40 -23.60 -5.67
C ASN A 2 -0.01 -22.13 -5.87
N ARG A 3 -1.14 -21.87 -6.56
CA ARG A 3 -1.55 -20.50 -6.92
C ARG A 3 -1.64 -19.59 -5.68
N LEU A 4 -2.01 -20.18 -4.54
CA LEU A 4 -2.15 -19.56 -3.22
C LEU A 4 -0.84 -18.98 -2.66
N ILE A 5 0.31 -19.41 -3.18
CA ILE A 5 1.65 -18.89 -2.80
C ILE A 5 2.11 -17.81 -3.79
N ILE A 6 1.77 -17.94 -5.07
CA ILE A 6 2.22 -17.02 -6.12
C ILE A 6 1.59 -15.64 -5.95
N PHE A 7 0.28 -15.58 -5.66
CA PHE A 7 -0.45 -14.32 -5.51
C PHE A 7 0.17 -13.36 -4.47
N PRO A 8 0.40 -13.75 -3.21
CA PRO A 8 0.97 -12.84 -2.22
C PRO A 8 2.39 -12.38 -2.58
N ILE A 9 3.19 -13.23 -3.24
CA ILE A 9 4.54 -12.85 -3.69
C ILE A 9 4.47 -11.76 -4.76
N ILE A 10 3.63 -11.94 -5.79
CA ILE A 10 3.47 -10.94 -6.86
C ILE A 10 2.97 -9.62 -6.29
N ILE A 11 1.98 -9.66 -5.40
CA ILE A 11 1.44 -8.46 -4.75
C ILE A 11 2.56 -7.74 -3.98
N THR A 12 3.38 -8.47 -3.21
CA THR A 12 4.49 -7.88 -2.45
C THR A 12 5.51 -7.20 -3.36
N ILE A 13 5.87 -7.83 -4.48
CA ILE A 13 6.80 -7.25 -5.46
C ILE A 13 6.22 -5.97 -6.07
N ILE A 14 4.95 -5.99 -6.46
CA ILE A 14 4.28 -4.81 -7.01
C ILE A 14 4.26 -3.68 -5.97
N GLN A 15 3.89 -3.96 -4.71
CA GLN A 15 3.91 -2.97 -3.64
C GLN A 15 5.31 -2.36 -3.45
N LEU A 16 6.37 -3.17 -3.45
CA LEU A 16 7.75 -2.69 -3.34
C LEU A 16 8.15 -1.79 -4.51
N ILE A 17 7.79 -2.16 -5.75
CA ILE A 17 8.05 -1.33 -6.93
C ILE A 17 7.28 0.00 -6.81
N SER A 18 6.01 -0.05 -6.40
CA SER A 18 5.20 1.17 -6.19
C SER A 18 5.80 2.07 -5.12
N PHE A 19 6.32 1.54 -4.01
CA PHE A 19 7.03 2.35 -3.01
C PHE A 19 8.31 2.96 -3.57
N GLY A 20 9.09 2.20 -4.35
CA GLY A 20 10.28 2.72 -5.02
C GLY A 20 9.95 3.86 -5.98
N HIS A 21 8.88 3.71 -6.74
CA HIS A 21 8.38 4.74 -7.66
C HIS A 21 7.90 5.98 -6.91
N LEU A 22 7.13 5.80 -5.83
CA LEU A 22 6.65 6.89 -4.99
C LEU A 22 7.80 7.69 -4.37
N TYR A 23 8.81 6.99 -3.86
CA TYR A 23 10.03 7.62 -3.33
C TYR A 23 10.82 8.36 -4.41
N TYR A 24 10.93 7.78 -5.61
CA TYR A 24 11.57 8.42 -6.75
C TYR A 24 10.86 9.73 -7.12
N ILE A 25 9.53 9.72 -7.21
CA ILE A 25 8.73 10.93 -7.52
C ILE A 25 8.82 11.95 -6.41
N HIS A 26 8.76 11.53 -5.14
CA HIS A 26 8.93 12.45 -4.02
C HIS A 26 10.29 13.16 -4.08
N LYS A 27 11.36 12.46 -4.48
CA LYS A 27 12.72 13.01 -4.53
C LYS A 27 13.04 13.81 -5.79
N HIS A 28 12.54 13.38 -6.94
CA HIS A 28 12.92 13.91 -8.26
C HIS A 28 11.77 14.59 -9.02
N GLY A 29 10.55 14.49 -8.52
CA GLY A 29 9.37 15.14 -9.09
C GLY A 29 9.44 16.66 -8.99
N SER A 30 8.86 17.33 -9.96
CA SER A 30 8.75 18.80 -9.94
C SER A 30 7.78 19.23 -8.85
N GLY A 31 8.21 20.11 -7.92
CA GLY A 31 7.37 20.62 -6.81
C GLY A 31 6.16 21.48 -7.20
N ARG A 32 5.79 21.54 -8.49
CA ARG A 32 4.61 22.28 -8.99
C ARG A 32 3.32 21.47 -8.86
N PHE A 33 3.40 20.14 -8.88
CA PHE A 33 2.26 19.25 -8.68
C PHE A 33 2.62 18.20 -7.63
N PRO A 34 1.76 17.96 -6.62
CA PRO A 34 1.99 16.94 -5.59
C PRO A 34 1.68 15.55 -6.15
N ALA A 35 2.43 15.14 -7.18
CA ALA A 35 2.23 13.88 -7.87
C ALA A 35 2.45 12.67 -6.95
N ASP A 36 3.40 12.79 -6.02
CA ASP A 36 3.65 11.81 -4.95
C ASP A 36 2.43 11.60 -4.05
N PHE A 37 1.72 12.67 -3.68
CA PHE A 37 0.51 12.59 -2.88
C PHE A 37 -0.65 11.93 -3.65
N ILE A 38 -0.81 12.25 -4.93
CA ILE A 38 -1.83 11.63 -5.80
C ILE A 38 -1.55 10.13 -5.95
N GLU A 39 -0.29 9.76 -6.23
CA GLU A 39 0.09 8.35 -6.32
C GLU A 39 -0.08 7.61 -5.00
N LEU A 40 0.19 8.26 -3.87
CA LEU A 40 -0.02 7.66 -2.55
C LEU A 40 -1.50 7.35 -2.31
N ASN A 41 -2.41 8.22 -2.73
CA ASN A 41 -3.85 7.99 -2.67
C ASN A 41 -4.27 6.78 -3.52
N ILE A 42 -3.82 6.71 -4.77
CA ILE A 42 -4.11 5.58 -5.66
C ILE A 42 -3.55 4.28 -5.05
N LEU A 43 -2.32 4.31 -4.55
CA LEU A 43 -1.67 3.17 -3.93
C LEU A 43 -2.41 2.71 -2.68
N ALA A 44 -2.93 3.63 -1.86
CA ALA A 44 -3.75 3.29 -0.69
C ALA A 44 -5.05 2.59 -1.07
N VAL A 45 -5.76 3.07 -2.11
CA VAL A 45 -6.98 2.42 -2.62
C VAL A 45 -6.68 1.01 -3.13
N CYS A 46 -5.60 0.83 -3.90
CA CYS A 46 -5.16 -0.50 -4.34
C CYS A 46 -4.84 -1.42 -3.14
N ASN A 47 -4.21 -0.88 -2.10
CA ASN A 47 -3.88 -1.62 -0.87
C ASN A 47 -5.13 -2.01 -0.05
N ILE A 48 -6.22 -1.25 -0.10
CA ILE A 48 -7.51 -1.70 0.44
C ILE A 48 -7.97 -2.98 -0.28
N GLY A 49 -7.84 -3.02 -1.61
CA GLY A 49 -8.11 -4.23 -2.40
C GLY A 49 -7.26 -5.43 -1.98
N VAL A 50 -5.97 -5.21 -1.70
CA VAL A 50 -5.06 -6.25 -1.17
C VAL A 50 -5.54 -6.78 0.18
N LEU A 51 -5.98 -5.91 1.09
CA LEU A 51 -6.53 -6.33 2.39
C LEU A 51 -7.82 -7.15 2.24
N ILE A 52 -8.70 -6.77 1.30
CA ILE A 52 -9.92 -7.53 1.00
C ILE A 52 -9.56 -8.92 0.44
N LEU A 53 -8.64 -8.99 -0.52
CA LEU A 53 -8.18 -10.26 -1.09
C LEU A 53 -7.53 -11.14 -0.02
N ALA A 54 -6.69 -10.55 0.84
CA ALA A 54 -6.14 -11.25 1.98
C ALA A 54 -7.26 -11.76 2.89
N TYR A 55 -8.28 -10.97 3.22
CA TYR A 55 -9.39 -11.45 4.04
C TYR A 55 -10.05 -12.72 3.48
N PHE A 56 -10.38 -12.75 2.18
CA PHE A 56 -11.03 -13.91 1.58
C PHE A 56 -10.09 -15.11 1.35
N LEU A 57 -8.83 -14.87 0.98
CA LEU A 57 -7.88 -15.94 0.61
C LEU A 57 -7.00 -16.41 1.78
N TYR A 58 -6.87 -15.61 2.84
CA TYR A 58 -6.08 -15.91 4.05
C TYR A 58 -6.96 -16.25 5.26
N TYR A 59 -8.00 -15.46 5.61
CA TYR A 59 -8.81 -15.76 6.80
C TYR A 59 -9.83 -16.89 6.59
N LYS A 60 -10.20 -17.16 5.34
CA LYS A 60 -11.19 -18.19 5.00
C LYS A 60 -10.60 -19.52 4.52
N ALA A 61 -9.28 -19.61 4.31
CA ALA A 61 -8.61 -20.81 3.81
C ALA A 61 -7.74 -21.44 4.91
N GLU A 62 -7.70 -22.76 5.01
CA GLU A 62 -6.89 -23.54 5.98
C GLU A 62 -5.36 -23.40 5.80
N ILE A 63 -4.90 -22.46 4.97
CA ILE A 63 -3.53 -22.39 4.47
C ILE A 63 -2.68 -21.45 5.31
N LYS A 64 -1.51 -21.96 5.70
CA LYS A 64 -0.50 -21.37 6.60
C LYS A 64 -0.12 -19.91 6.29
N LEU A 65 -0.75 -19.01 7.03
CA LEU A 65 -0.25 -17.86 7.80
C LEU A 65 0.90 -16.97 7.28
N ASN A 66 2.06 -17.48 6.87
CA ASN A 66 3.26 -16.62 6.90
C ASN A 66 3.47 -15.73 5.66
N ILE A 67 2.97 -16.14 4.48
CA ILE A 67 3.33 -15.48 3.21
C ILE A 67 2.47 -14.23 2.95
N TRP A 68 1.24 -14.19 3.47
CA TRP A 68 0.34 -13.02 3.33
C TRP A 68 0.66 -11.90 4.31
N LEU A 69 1.47 -12.14 5.35
CA LEU A 69 1.83 -11.12 6.33
C LEU A 69 2.58 -9.93 5.70
N ALA A 70 3.52 -10.20 4.79
CA ALA A 70 4.26 -9.15 4.11
C ALA A 70 3.35 -8.19 3.33
N PRO A 71 2.48 -8.64 2.40
CA PRO A 71 1.63 -7.73 1.65
C PRO A 71 0.56 -7.05 2.52
N ILE A 72 0.08 -7.70 3.58
CA ILE A 72 -0.83 -7.08 4.57
C ILE A 72 -0.12 -5.94 5.30
N LEU A 73 1.11 -6.17 5.78
CA LEU A 73 1.87 -5.17 6.52
C LEU A 73 2.16 -3.94 5.64
N PHE A 74 2.59 -4.15 4.38
CA PHE A 74 2.79 -3.06 3.44
C PHE A 74 1.51 -2.26 3.19
N ALA A 75 0.38 -2.94 3.00
CA ALA A 75 -0.91 -2.28 2.80
C ALA A 75 -1.32 -1.42 4.00
N LEU A 76 -1.18 -1.95 5.23
CA LEU A 76 -1.47 -1.20 6.46
C LEU A 76 -0.56 0.02 6.60
N ILE A 77 0.74 -0.13 6.35
CA ILE A 77 1.69 0.99 6.42
C ILE A 77 1.31 2.09 5.42
N THR A 78 0.98 1.76 4.17
CA THR A 78 0.56 2.76 3.17
C THR A 78 -0.68 3.52 3.62
N ILE A 79 -1.71 2.81 4.11
CA ILE A 79 -2.97 3.43 4.52
C ILE A 79 -2.77 4.32 5.75
N LEU A 80 -2.00 3.87 6.74
CA LEU A 80 -1.69 4.65 7.93
C LEU A 80 -0.85 5.89 7.60
N LEU A 81 0.11 5.76 6.68
CA LEU A 81 0.92 6.89 6.20
C LEU A 81 0.03 7.97 5.56
N LEU A 82 -0.86 7.57 4.63
CA LEU A 82 -1.78 8.49 3.98
C LEU A 82 -2.74 9.16 4.98
N PHE A 83 -3.28 8.37 5.92
CA PHE A 83 -4.14 8.89 6.97
C PHE A 83 -3.41 9.93 7.84
N GLY A 84 -2.16 9.65 8.23
CA GLY A 84 -1.32 10.59 8.98
C GLY A 84 -1.10 11.90 8.21
N ILE A 85 -0.84 11.83 6.91
CA ILE A 85 -0.69 13.03 6.06
C ILE A 85 -1.98 13.84 6.03
N TYR A 86 -3.15 13.20 5.86
CA TYR A 86 -4.44 13.89 5.90
C TYR A 86 -4.69 14.58 7.24
N VAL A 87 -4.36 13.93 8.37
CA VAL A 87 -4.47 14.54 9.70
C VAL A 87 -3.57 15.77 9.83
N ILE A 88 -2.33 15.70 9.35
CA ILE A 88 -1.40 16.85 9.37
C ILE A 88 -1.92 17.99 8.49
N MET A 89 -2.40 17.68 7.28
CA MET A 89 -2.99 18.68 6.38
C MET A 89 -4.19 19.37 7.01
N TRP A 90 -5.09 18.58 7.62
CA TRP A 90 -6.25 19.10 8.34
C TRP A 90 -5.84 20.05 9.46
N ILE A 91 -4.89 19.65 10.33
CA ILE A 91 -4.43 20.49 11.44
C ILE A 91 -3.79 21.79 10.93
N ASN A 92 -3.02 21.73 9.83
CA ASN A 92 -2.40 22.91 9.24
C ASN A 92 -3.40 23.88 8.60
N GLU A 93 -4.54 23.41 8.11
CA GLU A 93 -5.58 24.26 7.52
C GLU A 93 -6.24 25.18 8.57
N TYR A 94 -6.32 24.73 9.82
CA TYR A 94 -6.87 25.50 10.95
C TYR A 94 -5.84 26.32 11.71
N LYS A 95 -4.62 26.47 11.18
CA LYS A 95 -3.50 27.19 11.81
C LYS A 95 -3.16 28.45 11.02
#